data_AF-A0A7K6WPI0-F1
#
_entry.id   AF-A0A7K6WPI0-F1
#
_cell.length_a   1.000
_cell.length_b   1.000
_cell.length_c   1.000
_cell.angle_alpha   90.00
_cell.angle_beta   90.00
_cell.angle_gamma   90.00
#
_symmetry.space_group_name_H-M   'P 1'
#
loop_
_entity.id
_entity.type
_entity.pdbx_description
1 polymer ?
#
loop_
_entity_poly.entity_id
_entity_poly.type
_entity_poly.pdbx_seq_one_letter_code
_entity_poly.pdbx_strand_id
1 'polypeptide(L)'
;LSDRFFPYAAIQTDAVLSLDEHTSISTSEVDFAFVVWRSFPERIVGFPTQSHFWDPEQRRWGYTSKWTNEISIVLTAAAFYHRYYHSLFTEYLPMGLRELVDGLAACEDILMNVLVAAVTKLPPIKVT
;
A
#
# COMPACT_ATOMS: atom_id res chain seq x y z
N LEU A 1 0.78 8.40 -11.59
CA LEU A 1 -0.01 7.36 -10.88
C LEU A 1 -0.19 7.70 -9.40
N SER A 2 0.74 8.44 -8.78
CA SER A 2 0.64 8.78 -7.36
C SER A 2 -0.49 9.74 -6.99
N ASP A 3 -1.12 10.42 -7.96
CA ASP A 3 -2.28 11.31 -7.78
C ASP A 3 -3.45 10.67 -7.02
N ARG A 4 -3.55 9.33 -7.03
CA ARG A 4 -4.53 8.58 -6.23
C ARG A 4 -4.35 8.77 -4.72
N PHE A 5 -3.17 9.21 -4.28
CA PHE A 5 -2.82 9.48 -2.90
C PHE A 5 -2.83 10.97 -2.56
N PHE A 6 -3.29 11.83 -3.46
CA PHE A 6 -3.48 13.24 -3.15
C PHE A 6 -4.61 13.40 -2.11
N PRO A 7 -4.47 14.26 -1.08
CA PRO A 7 -5.46 14.42 -0.01
C PRO A 7 -6.67 15.22 -0.49
N TYR A 8 -7.50 14.62 -1.34
CA TYR A 8 -8.70 15.26 -1.87
C TYR A 8 -9.70 15.60 -0.75
N ALA A 9 -10.20 16.83 -0.74
CA ALA A 9 -11.19 17.29 0.22
C ALA A 9 -12.51 16.49 0.20
N ALA A 10 -12.78 15.73 -0.86
CA ALA A 10 -13.93 14.83 -0.94
C ALA A 10 -13.80 13.59 -0.03
N ILE A 11 -12.57 13.21 0.37
CA ILE A 11 -12.32 12.02 1.19
C ILE A 11 -12.49 12.38 2.67
N GLN A 12 -13.70 12.15 3.18
CA GLN A 12 -14.09 12.48 4.56
C GLN A 12 -13.97 11.29 5.53
N THR A 13 -13.78 10.07 5.01
CA THR A 13 -13.67 8.84 5.80
C THR A 13 -12.24 8.56 6.22
N ASP A 14 -12.06 7.98 7.40
CA ASP A 14 -10.73 7.56 7.85
C ASP A 14 -10.20 6.38 7.01
N ALA A 15 -11.07 5.43 6.68
CA ALA A 15 -10.76 4.33 5.77
C ALA A 15 -10.82 4.79 4.31
N VAL A 16 -9.82 4.41 3.53
CA VAL A 16 -9.80 4.52 2.08
C VAL A 16 -9.69 3.11 1.51
N LEU A 17 -10.69 2.70 0.72
CA LEU A 17 -10.55 1.56 -0.19
C LEU A 17 -9.99 2.08 -1.50
N SER A 18 -8.79 1.64 -1.90
CA SER A 18 -8.32 1.89 -3.27
C SER A 18 -8.31 0.63 -4.11
N LEU A 19 -8.81 0.81 -5.35
CA LEU A 19 -9.03 -0.22 -6.34
C LEU A 19 -8.40 0.22 -7.66
N ASP A 20 -7.77 -0.72 -8.35
CA ASP A 20 -7.33 -0.52 -9.74
C ASP A 20 -8.43 -0.93 -10.72
N GLU A 21 -8.40 -0.38 -11.93
CA GLU A 21 -9.43 -0.57 -12.97
C GLU A 21 -9.69 -2.03 -13.36
N HIS A 22 -8.70 -2.91 -13.19
CA HIS A 22 -8.80 -4.34 -13.51
C HIS A 22 -9.01 -5.22 -12.28
N THR A 23 -9.17 -4.63 -11.10
CA THR A 23 -9.41 -5.36 -9.86
C THR A 23 -10.89 -5.58 -9.65
N SER A 24 -11.29 -6.84 -9.48
CA SER A 24 -12.65 -7.22 -9.09
C SER A 24 -12.62 -7.90 -7.72
N ILE A 25 -13.30 -7.31 -6.76
CA ILE A 25 -13.55 -7.89 -5.44
C ILE A 25 -15.06 -7.92 -5.18
N SER A 26 -15.54 -8.98 -4.55
CA SER A 26 -16.93 -9.15 -4.14
C SER A 26 -17.29 -8.22 -2.97
N THR A 27 -18.59 -7.96 -2.78
CA THR A 27 -19.06 -7.18 -1.62
C THR A 27 -18.71 -7.86 -0.30
N SER A 28 -18.73 -9.19 -0.24
CA SER A 28 -18.29 -9.96 0.93
C SER A 28 -16.81 -9.79 1.23
N GLU A 29 -15.95 -9.71 0.21
CA GLU A 29 -14.52 -9.43 0.37
C GLU A 29 -14.29 -8.01 0.89
N VAL A 30 -15.04 -7.03 0.35
CA VAL A 30 -15.00 -5.64 0.83
C VAL A 30 -15.38 -5.57 2.32
N ASP A 31 -16.50 -6.18 2.70
CA ASP A 31 -16.99 -6.18 4.08
C ASP A 31 -15.98 -6.83 5.03
N PHE A 32 -15.44 -7.99 4.64
CA PHE A 32 -14.43 -8.69 5.43
C PHE A 32 -13.16 -7.86 5.61
N ALA A 33 -12.58 -7.35 4.52
CA ALA A 33 -11.36 -6.56 4.57
C ALA A 33 -11.55 -5.26 5.37
N PHE A 34 -12.73 -4.63 5.28
CA PHE A 34 -13.05 -3.46 6.10
C PHE A 34 -13.14 -3.79 7.60
N VAL A 35 -13.76 -4.92 7.97
CA VAL A 35 -13.80 -5.39 9.37
C VAL A 35 -12.40 -5.67 9.90
N VAL A 36 -11.53 -6.28 9.09
CA VAL A 36 -10.12 -6.49 9.45
C VAL A 36 -9.41 -5.15 9.61
N TRP A 37 -9.53 -4.23 8.66
CA TRP A 37 -8.93 -2.90 8.74
C TRP A 37 -9.38 -2.12 9.98
N ARG A 38 -10.66 -2.20 10.35
CA ARG A 38 -11.16 -1.56 11.58
C ARG A 38 -10.48 -2.04 12.86
N SER A 39 -9.92 -3.24 12.86
CA SER A 39 -9.16 -3.80 13.99
C SER A 39 -7.69 -3.36 13.98
N PHE A 40 -7.20 -2.87 12.84
CA PHE A 40 -5.80 -2.48 12.60
C PHE A 40 -5.71 -1.22 11.72
N PRO A 41 -6.34 -0.09 12.13
CA PRO A 41 -6.53 1.07 11.26
C PRO A 41 -5.23 1.73 10.79
N GLU A 42 -4.14 1.51 11.52
CA GLU A 42 -2.80 1.98 11.17
C GLU A 42 -2.11 1.14 10.09
N ARG A 43 -2.62 -0.05 9.74
CA ARG A 43 -1.95 -0.97 8.80
C ARG A 43 -2.64 -0.96 7.43
N ILE A 44 -1.88 -1.27 6.37
CA ILE A 44 -2.47 -1.56 5.06
C ILE A 44 -3.04 -2.97 5.11
N VAL A 45 -4.32 -3.13 4.77
CA VAL A 45 -5.03 -4.41 4.72
C VAL A 45 -5.50 -4.65 3.29
N GLY A 46 -5.10 -5.76 2.65
CA GLY A 46 -5.50 -6.01 1.26
C GLY A 46 -5.20 -7.41 0.74
N PHE A 47 -5.53 -7.65 -0.53
CA PHE A 47 -5.53 -8.99 -1.13
C PHE A 47 -4.23 -9.31 -1.89
N PRO A 48 -3.81 -8.49 -2.87
CA PRO A 48 -2.63 -8.82 -3.66
C PRO A 48 -1.39 -8.47 -2.83
N THR A 49 -0.47 -9.43 -2.73
CA THR A 49 0.71 -9.31 -1.86
C THR A 49 1.98 -9.63 -2.60
N GLN A 50 3.05 -8.98 -2.15
CA GLN A 50 4.38 -9.04 -2.73
C GLN A 50 5.41 -9.03 -1.61
N SER A 51 6.64 -9.40 -1.95
CA SER A 51 7.74 -9.45 -0.99
C SER A 51 9.00 -8.80 -1.54
N HIS A 52 9.73 -8.12 -0.66
CA HIS A 52 11.11 -7.75 -0.91
C HIS A 52 12.05 -8.77 -0.23
N PHE A 53 13.22 -8.98 -0.81
CA PHE A 53 14.24 -9.87 -0.25
C PHE A 53 15.63 -9.33 -0.55
N TRP A 54 16.59 -9.63 0.31
CA TRP A 54 17.98 -9.28 0.05
C TRP A 54 18.61 -10.33 -0.87
N ASP A 55 19.11 -9.91 -2.03
CA ASP A 55 19.91 -10.74 -2.91
C ASP A 55 21.41 -10.55 -2.56
N PRO A 56 22.07 -11.53 -1.91
CA PRO A 56 23.47 -11.40 -1.51
C PRO A 56 24.44 -11.46 -2.69
N GLU A 57 24.06 -12.11 -3.80
CA GLU A 57 24.90 -12.23 -4.99
C GLU A 57 24.96 -10.89 -5.73
N GLN A 58 23.80 -10.24 -5.86
CA GLN A 58 23.68 -8.96 -6.54
C GLN A 58 23.86 -7.76 -5.61
N ARG A 59 23.98 -7.99 -4.29
CA ARG A 59 24.09 -6.98 -3.23
C ARG A 59 23.02 -5.90 -3.34
N ARG A 60 21.78 -6.31 -3.61
CA ARG A 60 20.64 -5.40 -3.77
C ARG A 60 19.35 -6.02 -3.26
N TRP A 61 18.37 -5.17 -2.99
CA TRP A 61 17.02 -5.62 -2.72
C TRP A 61 16.34 -6.10 -4.01
N GLY A 62 15.76 -7.29 -3.96
CA GLY A 62 14.87 -7.84 -4.98
C GLY A 62 13.41 -7.71 -4.59
N TYR A 63 12.53 -7.81 -5.59
CA TYR A 63 11.08 -7.77 -5.45
C TYR A 63 10.50 -9.02 -6.12
N THR A 64 9.52 -9.67 -5.48
CA THR A 64 8.97 -10.94 -5.96
C THR A 64 7.49 -11.11 -5.67
N SER A 65 6.80 -11.69 -6.66
CA SER A 65 5.41 -12.17 -6.59
C SER A 65 5.29 -13.65 -6.33
N LYS A 66 6.43 -14.33 -6.12
CA LYS A 66 6.42 -15.75 -5.78
C LYS A 66 5.64 -15.95 -4.49
N TRP A 67 4.78 -16.97 -4.50
CA TRP A 67 4.09 -17.45 -3.32
C TRP A 67 5.11 -17.97 -2.32
N THR A 68 5.41 -17.14 -1.33
CA THR A 68 6.16 -17.52 -0.15
C THR A 68 5.24 -17.36 1.07
N ASN A 69 5.63 -17.94 2.20
CA ASN A 69 4.89 -17.79 3.46
C ASN A 69 5.13 -16.42 4.12
N GLU A 70 5.93 -15.55 3.51
CA GLU A 70 6.30 -14.25 4.03
C GLU A 70 5.86 -13.16 3.04
N ILE A 71 5.21 -12.12 3.56
CA ILE A 71 4.77 -10.95 2.80
C ILE A 71 5.29 -9.69 3.46
N SER A 72 5.64 -8.69 2.66
CA SER A 72 6.10 -7.40 3.17
C SER A 72 5.38 -6.21 2.55
N ILE A 73 4.66 -6.44 1.45
CA ILE A 73 3.99 -5.41 0.66
C ILE A 73 2.57 -5.90 0.35
N VAL A 74 1.57 -5.05 0.58
CA VAL A 74 0.22 -5.21 0.04
C VAL A 74 0.04 -4.19 -1.08
N LEU A 75 -0.35 -4.64 -2.27
CA LEU A 75 -0.60 -3.74 -3.40
C LEU A 75 -1.83 -2.87 -3.10
N THR A 76 -1.73 -1.55 -3.32
CA THR A 76 -2.85 -0.62 -3.18
C THR A 76 -3.93 -0.80 -4.26
N ALA A 77 -3.72 -1.75 -5.18
CA ALA A 77 -4.68 -2.17 -6.20
C ALA A 77 -5.96 -2.77 -5.62
N ALA A 78 -5.90 -3.34 -4.41
CA ALA A 78 -7.08 -3.81 -3.68
C ALA A 78 -6.79 -3.80 -2.17
N ALA A 79 -6.83 -2.61 -1.57
CA ALA A 79 -6.48 -2.45 -0.16
C ALA A 79 -7.25 -1.33 0.55
N PHE A 80 -7.44 -1.55 1.84
CA PHE A 80 -7.82 -0.56 2.84
C PHE A 80 -6.60 0.00 3.56
N TYR A 81 -6.58 1.31 3.75
CA TYR A 81 -5.60 2.01 4.57
C TYR A 81 -6.18 3.33 5.08
N HIS A 82 -5.49 3.99 6.00
CA HIS A 82 -5.97 5.24 6.58
C HIS A 82 -5.68 6.45 5.66
N ARG A 83 -6.65 7.36 5.50
CA ARG A 83 -6.51 8.59 4.72
C ARG A 83 -5.32 9.48 5.11
N TYR A 84 -4.83 9.46 6.35
CA TYR A 84 -3.72 10.35 6.74
C TYR A 84 -2.44 9.99 5.98
N TYR A 85 -2.33 8.77 5.46
CA TYR A 85 -1.24 8.39 4.58
C TYR A 85 -1.23 9.17 3.27
N HIS A 86 -2.36 9.71 2.79
CA HIS A 86 -2.38 10.66 1.66
C HIS A 86 -1.63 11.95 2.00
N SER A 87 -1.88 12.52 3.18
CA SER A 87 -1.17 13.71 3.65
C SER A 87 0.31 13.41 3.89
N LEU A 88 0.65 12.28 4.52
CA LEU A 88 2.04 11.89 4.70
C LEU A 88 2.75 11.66 3.36
N PHE A 89 2.09 11.02 2.41
CA PHE A 89 2.63 10.78 1.08
C PHE A 89 2.85 12.10 0.33
N THR A 90 1.91 13.03 0.39
CA THR A 90 1.94 14.28 -0.38
C THR A 90 2.75 15.40 0.27
N GLU A 91 2.72 15.52 1.59
CA GLU A 91 3.27 16.67 2.31
C GLU A 91 4.58 16.36 3.04
N TYR A 92 4.79 15.11 3.46
CA TYR A 92 5.92 14.74 4.32
C TYR A 92 6.98 13.91 3.60
N LEU A 93 6.63 13.15 2.56
CA LEU A 93 7.64 12.44 1.77
C LEU A 93 8.55 13.46 1.07
N PRO A 94 9.88 13.23 1.08
CA PRO A 94 10.82 13.98 0.26
C PRO A 94 10.33 14.04 -1.19
N MET A 95 10.28 15.25 -1.74
CA MET A 95 9.77 15.51 -3.10
C MET A 95 10.43 14.59 -4.14
N GLY A 96 11.75 14.38 -4.05
CA GLY A 96 12.47 13.51 -4.98
C GLY A 96 12.02 12.04 -4.99
N LEU A 97 11.43 11.51 -3.90
CA LEU A 97 10.85 10.16 -3.91
C LEU A 97 9.53 10.11 -4.67
N ARG A 98 8.73 11.18 -4.58
CA ARG A 98 7.49 11.30 -5.37
C ARG A 98 7.80 11.50 -6.85
N GLU A 99 8.73 12.41 -7.17
CA GLU A 99 9.17 12.63 -8.54
C GLU A 99 9.76 11.36 -9.18
N LEU A 100 10.46 10.53 -8.39
CA LEU A 100 10.96 9.24 -8.85
C LEU A 100 9.82 8.29 -9.26
N VAL A 101 8.83 8.06 -8.40
CA VAL A 101 7.72 7.15 -8.72
C VAL A 101 6.84 7.70 -9.84
N ASP A 102 6.66 9.01 -9.91
CA ASP A 102 5.93 9.66 -10.99
C ASP A 102 6.68 9.54 -12.33
N GLY A 103 8.00 9.71 -12.32
CA GLY A 103 8.85 9.53 -13.50
C GLY A 103 8.94 8.06 -13.97
N LEU A 104 8.88 7.11 -13.05
CA LEU A 104 8.81 5.68 -13.37
C LEU A 104 7.43 5.23 -13.83
N ALA A 105 6.38 6.00 -13.53
CA ALA A 105 4.99 5.59 -13.65
C ALA A 105 4.73 4.21 -13.02
N ALA A 106 5.35 3.95 -11.86
CA ALA A 106 5.26 2.70 -11.12
C ALA A 106 5.77 2.87 -9.68
N CYS A 107 5.57 1.83 -8.86
CA CYS A 107 6.11 1.68 -7.51
C CYS A 107 5.53 2.63 -6.45
N GLU A 108 4.43 3.32 -6.74
CA GLU A 108 3.74 4.18 -5.78
C GLU A 108 3.18 3.37 -4.58
N ASP A 109 2.77 2.13 -4.84
CA ASP A 109 2.33 1.13 -3.86
C ASP A 109 3.49 0.67 -2.94
N ILE A 110 4.68 0.43 -3.50
CA ILE A 110 5.89 0.10 -2.75
C ILE A 110 6.24 1.28 -1.84
N LEU A 111 6.26 2.50 -2.39
CA LEU A 111 6.54 3.70 -1.63
C LEU A 111 5.52 3.91 -0.51
N MET A 112 4.24 3.64 -0.77
CA MET A 112 3.20 3.67 0.26
C MET A 112 3.47 2.66 1.38
N ASN A 113 3.82 1.41 1.05
CA ASN A 113 4.16 0.40 2.08
C ASN A 113 5.39 0.80 2.90
N VAL A 114 6.43 1.35 2.26
CA VAL A 114 7.62 1.87 2.95
C VAL A 114 7.25 3.01 3.89
N LEU A 115 6.41 3.95 3.44
CA LEU A 115 5.93 5.06 4.26
C LEU A 115 5.17 4.56 5.50
N VAL A 116 4.19 3.67 5.30
CA VAL A 116 3.40 3.09 6.40
C VAL A 116 4.29 2.36 7.39
N ALA A 117 5.18 1.50 6.91
CA ALA A 117 6.11 0.74 7.76
C ALA A 117 7.09 1.66 8.50
N ALA A 118 7.56 2.74 7.85
CA ALA A 118 8.47 3.71 8.47
C ALA A 118 7.81 4.44 9.65
N VAL A 119 6.52 4.77 9.53
CA VAL A 119 5.75 5.52 10.55
C VAL A 119 5.29 4.59 11.67
N THR A 120 4.73 3.43 11.33
CA THR A 120 4.07 2.53 12.31
C THR A 120 5.01 1.51 12.92
N LYS A 121 6.10 1.15 12.21
CA LYS A 121 6.95 -0.01 12.52
C LYS A 121 6.21 -1.35 12.47
N LEU A 122 5.07 -1.41 11.77
CA LEU A 122 4.23 -2.59 11.63
C LEU A 122 4.21 -3.09 10.18
N PRO A 123 4.10 -4.42 9.95
CA PRO A 123 3.97 -4.97 8.59
C PRO A 123 2.54 -4.75 8.04
N PRO A 124 2.28 -4.92 6.74
CA PRO A 124 0.90 -4.93 6.24
C PRO A 124 0.15 -6.23 6.63
N ILE A 125 -1.15 -6.31 6.34
CA ILE A 125 -1.99 -7.49 6.59
C ILE A 125 -2.57 -7.98 5.27
N LYS A 126 -2.34 -9.28 4.99
CA LYS A 126 -2.98 -9.98 3.89
C LYS A 126 -4.35 -10.51 4.31
N VAL A 127 -5.35 -10.32 3.46
CA VAL A 127 -6.66 -10.99 3.54
C VAL A 127 -6.85 -11.92 2.33
N THR A 128 -7.73 -12.91 2.48
CA THR A 128 -8.01 -13.97 1.49
C THR A 128 -9.49 -14.27 1.42
#